data_AF-A0A7X8QLX8-F1
#
_entry.id   AF-A0A7X8QLX8-F1
#
_cell.length_a   1.000
_cell.length_b   1.000
_cell.length_c   1.000
_cell.angle_alpha   90.00
_cell.angle_beta   90.00
_cell.angle_gamma   90.00
#
_symmetry.space_group_name_H-M   'P 1'
#
loop_
_entity.id
_entity.type
_entity.pdbx_description
1 polymer ?
#
loop_
_entity_poly.entity_id
_entity_poly.type
_entity_poly.pdbx_seq_one_letter_code
_entity_poly.pdbx_strand_id
1 'polypeptide(L)'
;MERVVGTISRGLRTPIIMQGDDVAQIATETLLKAANLEGFTIRNRDILAITESVVGRAQGNYAHIDAIAKDIENKIGDDTLGVIFPILSRNRFSVCLSGIAKGVKKIVLMLSYPSDEVGNHLIDEELLDERGVNPWTDVLTENEYRDLFGYHKHTFTGVDYVDYYK
;
A
#
# COMPACT_ATOMS: atom_id res chain seq x y z
N MET A 1 -9.86 -18.52 39.55
CA MET A 1 -10.23 -17.18 39.04
C MET A 1 -10.90 -17.40 37.70
N GLU A 2 -12.23 -17.43 37.64
CA GLU A 2 -13.00 -17.72 36.41
C GLU A 2 -13.11 -16.48 35.52
N ARG A 3 -11.98 -15.95 35.05
CA ARG A 3 -12.00 -14.95 33.99
C ARG A 3 -12.14 -15.69 32.65
N VAL A 4 -13.39 -15.98 32.28
CA VAL A 4 -13.71 -16.72 31.04
C VAL A 4 -13.75 -15.84 29.79
N VAL A 5 -13.70 -14.51 29.96
CA VAL A 5 -13.70 -13.53 28.85
C VAL A 5 -12.35 -12.83 28.74
N GLY A 6 -11.80 -12.85 27.52
CA GLY A 6 -10.56 -12.17 27.15
C GLY A 6 -10.75 -10.68 26.82
N THR A 7 -9.84 -10.14 26.01
CA THR A 7 -9.90 -8.76 25.52
C THR A 7 -11.04 -8.58 24.53
N ILE A 8 -11.76 -7.45 24.63
CA ILE A 8 -12.81 -7.09 23.68
C ILE A 8 -12.31 -5.91 22.84
N SER A 9 -12.34 -6.07 21.52
CA SER A 9 -12.05 -4.99 20.55
C SER A 9 -13.29 -4.73 19.71
N ARG A 10 -13.54 -3.46 19.38
CA ARG A 10 -14.69 -3.03 18.57
C ARG A 10 -14.22 -2.07 17.48
N GLY A 11 -14.55 -2.39 16.24
CA GLY A 11 -14.37 -1.47 15.12
C GLY A 11 -15.48 -0.43 15.11
N LEU A 12 -15.11 0.85 15.24
CA LEU A 12 -16.05 1.96 15.16
C LEU A 12 -16.08 2.52 13.73
N ARG A 13 -17.27 2.80 13.21
CA ARG A 13 -17.45 3.39 11.88
C ARG A 13 -17.65 4.90 12.02
N THR A 14 -16.65 5.67 11.63
CA THR A 14 -16.71 7.14 11.57
C THR A 14 -17.32 7.60 10.24
N PRO A 15 -17.70 8.88 10.12
CA PRO A 15 -17.89 9.53 8.82
C PRO A 15 -16.62 9.54 7.97
N ILE A 16 -16.75 9.97 6.71
CA ILE A 16 -15.59 10.26 5.85
C ILE A 16 -14.87 11.48 6.42
N ILE A 17 -13.58 11.32 6.71
CA ILE A 17 -12.73 12.39 7.27
C ILE A 17 -12.16 13.24 6.14
N MET A 18 -12.33 14.55 6.28
CA MET A 18 -11.90 15.58 5.35
C MET A 18 -10.86 16.50 6.02
N GLN A 19 -10.14 17.27 5.19
CA GLN A 19 -9.18 18.24 5.70
C GLN A 19 -9.90 19.32 6.54
N GLY A 20 -9.35 19.62 7.71
CA GLY A 20 -9.89 20.57 8.69
C GLY A 20 -10.80 19.94 9.76
N ASP A 21 -11.13 18.65 9.63
CA ASP A 21 -12.00 17.97 10.61
C ASP A 21 -11.34 17.83 12.00
N ASP A 22 -12.13 18.02 13.06
CA ASP A 22 -11.71 17.70 14.42
C ASP A 22 -11.83 16.19 14.68
N VAL A 23 -10.70 15.50 14.51
CA VAL A 23 -10.60 14.05 14.69
C VAL A 23 -10.92 13.63 16.14
N ALA A 24 -10.55 14.43 17.13
CA ALA A 24 -10.79 14.11 18.54
C ALA A 24 -12.30 14.18 18.86
N GLN A 25 -12.97 15.23 18.37
CA GLN A 25 -14.41 15.36 18.48
C GLN A 25 -15.13 14.22 17.75
N ILE A 26 -14.80 13.97 16.47
CA ILE A 26 -15.45 12.91 15.68
C ILE A 26 -15.30 11.54 16.34
N ALA A 27 -14.10 11.22 16.84
CA ALA A 27 -13.84 9.94 17.46
C ALA A 27 -14.60 9.76 18.79
N THR A 28 -14.62 10.79 19.64
CA THR A 28 -15.34 10.75 20.92
C THR A 28 -16.85 10.68 20.71
N GLU A 29 -17.40 11.46 19.79
CA GLU A 29 -18.83 11.40 19.42
C GLU A 29 -19.21 10.04 18.82
N THR A 30 -18.37 9.48 17.96
CA THR A 30 -18.58 8.15 17.38
C THR A 30 -18.58 7.07 18.47
N LEU A 31 -17.64 7.13 19.41
CA LEU A 31 -17.58 6.21 20.55
C LEU A 31 -18.84 6.30 21.42
N LEU A 32 -19.25 7.51 21.80
CA LEU A 32 -20.44 7.72 22.65
C LEU A 32 -21.71 7.25 21.95
N LYS A 33 -21.85 7.54 20.66
CA LYS A 33 -22.96 7.08 19.83
C LYS A 33 -23.00 5.55 19.74
N ALA A 34 -21.86 4.91 19.48
CA ALA A 34 -21.76 3.46 19.39
C ALA A 34 -22.08 2.79 20.74
N ALA A 35 -21.57 3.32 21.86
CA ALA A 35 -21.84 2.82 23.20
C ALA A 35 -23.34 2.85 23.53
N ASN A 36 -24.03 3.93 23.13
CA ASN A 36 -25.47 4.07 23.30
C ASN A 36 -26.25 3.07 22.42
N LEU A 37 -25.97 3.03 21.11
CA LEU A 37 -26.71 2.18 20.17
C LEU A 37 -26.49 0.68 20.40
N GLU A 38 -25.27 0.27 20.72
CA GLU A 38 -24.89 -1.14 20.89
C GLU A 38 -24.94 -1.60 22.36
N GLY A 39 -25.29 -0.71 23.30
CA GLY A 39 -25.51 -1.04 24.70
C GLY A 39 -24.25 -1.51 25.46
N PHE A 40 -23.06 -1.01 25.12
CA PHE A 40 -21.83 -1.32 25.86
C PHE A 40 -21.37 -0.18 26.74
N THR A 41 -20.83 -0.51 27.92
CA THR A 41 -20.26 0.46 28.86
C THR A 41 -18.80 0.75 28.51
N ILE A 42 -18.45 2.03 28.42
CA ILE A 42 -17.06 2.50 28.36
C ILE A 42 -16.48 2.44 29.78
N ARG A 43 -15.35 1.77 29.95
CA ARG A 43 -14.73 1.53 31.25
C ARG A 43 -13.52 2.43 31.45
N ASN A 44 -13.14 2.60 32.72
CA ASN A 44 -11.89 3.25 33.06
C ASN A 44 -10.72 2.45 32.45
N ARG A 45 -9.81 3.17 31.78
CA ARG A 45 -8.66 2.62 31.01
C ARG A 45 -9.00 1.89 29.72
N ASP A 46 -10.22 2.03 29.20
CA ASP A 46 -10.47 1.68 27.80
C ASP A 46 -9.62 2.58 26.87
N ILE A 47 -9.18 2.02 25.75
CA ILE A 47 -8.33 2.71 24.78
C ILE A 47 -9.15 2.95 23.51
N LEU A 48 -9.26 4.22 23.12
CA LEU A 48 -9.77 4.61 21.81
C LEU A 48 -8.58 4.84 20.88
N ALA A 49 -8.49 4.05 19.80
CA ALA A 49 -7.45 4.16 18.81
C ALA A 49 -8.01 4.73 17.51
N ILE A 50 -7.19 5.54 16.84
CA ILE A 50 -7.47 6.10 15.51
C ILE A 50 -6.24 5.84 14.65
N THR A 51 -6.45 5.41 13.42
CA THR A 51 -5.36 5.20 12.47
C THR A 51 -4.69 6.54 12.13
N GLU A 52 -3.37 6.57 12.10
CA GLU A 52 -2.60 7.78 11.75
C GLU A 52 -3.04 8.40 10.41
N SER A 53 -3.39 7.58 9.42
CA SER A 53 -3.87 8.06 8.13
C SER A 53 -5.10 8.97 8.25
N VAL A 54 -5.99 8.74 9.22
CA VAL A 54 -7.14 9.62 9.49
C VAL A 54 -6.67 10.99 9.96
N VAL A 55 -5.68 11.02 10.87
CA VAL A 55 -5.09 12.27 11.36
C VAL A 55 -4.39 13.01 10.22
N GLY A 56 -3.60 12.31 9.40
CA GLY A 56 -2.93 12.90 8.24
C GLY A 56 -3.92 13.51 7.23
N ARG A 57 -5.04 12.84 6.97
CA ARG A 57 -6.11 13.38 6.09
C ARG A 57 -6.72 14.65 6.66
N ALA A 58 -7.08 14.66 7.94
CA ALA A 58 -7.65 15.83 8.60
C ALA A 58 -6.68 17.02 8.61
N GLN A 59 -5.39 16.76 8.75
CA GLN A 59 -4.35 17.79 8.68
C GLN A 59 -4.05 18.25 7.25
N GLY A 60 -4.56 17.57 6.21
CA GLY A 60 -4.14 17.81 4.83
C GLY A 60 -2.67 17.47 4.60
N ASN A 61 -2.10 16.58 5.42
CA ASN A 61 -0.69 16.23 5.40
C ASN A 61 -0.40 15.19 4.31
N TYR A 62 -0.38 15.65 3.06
CA TYR A 62 -0.06 14.84 1.88
C TYR A 62 1.26 15.27 1.26
N ALA A 63 2.06 14.29 0.81
CA ALA A 63 3.22 14.56 -0.02
C ALA A 63 2.78 14.68 -1.49
N HIS A 64 3.03 15.84 -2.11
CA HIS A 64 2.87 15.99 -3.56
C HIS A 64 4.03 15.30 -4.29
N ILE A 65 3.81 14.83 -5.52
CA ILE A 65 4.85 14.18 -6.34
C ILE A 65 6.08 15.07 -6.53
N ASP A 66 5.91 16.39 -6.51
CA ASP A 66 7.02 17.36 -6.63
C ASP A 66 7.90 17.38 -5.39
N ALA A 67 7.32 17.18 -4.20
CA ALA A 67 8.07 17.08 -2.96
C ALA A 67 8.92 15.79 -2.95
N ILE A 68 8.33 14.68 -3.43
CA ILE A 68 9.05 13.41 -3.61
C ILE A 68 10.20 13.60 -4.60
N ALA A 69 9.93 14.20 -5.76
CA ALA A 69 10.94 14.45 -6.78
C ALA A 69 12.10 15.28 -6.24
N LYS A 70 11.80 16.35 -5.49
CA LYS A 70 12.83 17.22 -4.92
C LYS A 70 13.69 16.50 -3.88
N ASP A 71 13.06 15.70 -3.02
CA ASP A 71 13.76 14.92 -2.01
C ASP A 71 14.69 13.87 -2.65
N ILE A 72 14.21 13.21 -3.71
CA ILE A 72 15.00 12.23 -4.47
C ILE A 72 16.18 12.91 -5.18
N GLU A 73 15.95 14.05 -5.86
CA GLU A 73 17.02 14.83 -6.51
C GLU A 73 18.10 15.22 -5.49
N ASN A 74 17.71 15.68 -4.30
CA ASN A 74 18.66 16.09 -3.26
C ASN A 74 19.46 14.92 -2.69
N LYS A 75 18.90 13.71 -2.66
CA LYS A 75 19.53 12.52 -2.06
C LYS A 75 20.39 11.73 -3.06
N ILE A 76 19.93 11.65 -4.30
CA ILE A 76 20.50 10.76 -5.33
C ILE A 76 21.27 11.56 -6.39
N GLY A 77 20.92 12.83 -6.60
CA GLY A 77 21.53 13.66 -7.64
C GLY A 77 21.41 13.03 -9.02
N ASP A 78 22.55 12.74 -9.65
CA ASP A 78 22.64 12.20 -10.99
C ASP A 78 22.80 10.66 -11.04
N ASP A 79 22.83 9.99 -9.89
CA ASP A 79 23.02 8.55 -9.82
C ASP A 79 21.78 7.77 -10.31
N THR A 80 22.00 6.52 -10.68
CA THR A 80 20.91 5.60 -11.03
C THR A 80 20.26 5.05 -9.77
N LEU A 81 18.93 5.15 -9.69
CA LEU A 81 18.16 4.66 -8.54
C LEU A 81 17.57 3.27 -8.82
N GLY A 82 17.84 2.31 -7.93
CA GLY A 82 17.14 1.03 -7.91
C GLY A 82 15.85 1.11 -7.10
N VAL A 83 14.74 0.68 -7.68
CA VAL A 83 13.46 0.48 -7.00
C VAL A 83 13.15 -1.01 -7.04
N ILE A 84 13.22 -1.67 -5.88
CA ILE A 84 13.15 -3.13 -5.79
C ILE A 84 11.90 -3.58 -5.06
N PHE A 85 11.27 -4.62 -5.59
CA PHE A 85 10.12 -5.33 -5.07
C PHE A 85 8.96 -4.43 -4.60
N PRO A 86 8.54 -3.41 -5.38
CA PRO A 86 7.41 -2.59 -4.98
C PRO A 86 6.08 -3.37 -5.10
N ILE A 87 5.08 -2.93 -4.35
CA ILE A 87 3.70 -3.39 -4.56
C ILE A 87 3.18 -3.03 -5.96
N LEU A 88 2.35 -3.90 -6.51
CA LEU A 88 1.66 -3.71 -7.78
C LEU A 88 0.37 -2.94 -7.55
N SER A 89 0.46 -1.61 -7.62
CA SER A 89 -0.69 -0.74 -7.43
C SER A 89 -0.66 0.52 -8.28
N ARG A 90 -1.73 0.69 -9.08
CA ARG A 90 -2.03 1.94 -9.78
C ARG A 90 -2.44 3.11 -8.87
N ASN A 91 -2.76 2.83 -7.61
CA ASN A 91 -3.28 3.84 -6.68
C ASN A 91 -2.29 4.19 -5.56
N ARG A 92 -1.28 3.34 -5.32
CA ARG A 92 -0.28 3.55 -4.28
C ARG A 92 1.10 3.71 -4.91
N PHE A 93 1.59 2.67 -5.59
CA PHE A 93 2.96 2.65 -6.08
C PHE A 93 3.16 3.56 -7.29
N SER A 94 2.25 3.56 -8.27
CA SER A 94 2.41 4.39 -9.48
C SER A 94 2.56 5.89 -9.19
N VAL A 95 1.86 6.41 -8.18
CA VAL A 95 1.93 7.81 -7.76
C VAL A 95 3.31 8.09 -7.14
N CYS A 96 3.80 7.20 -6.29
CA CYS A 96 5.15 7.29 -5.74
C CYS A 96 6.22 7.18 -6.85
N LEU A 97 6.08 6.21 -7.76
CA LEU A 97 6.99 6.00 -8.89
C LEU A 97 7.04 7.24 -9.79
N SER A 98 5.91 7.90 -10.04
CA SER A 98 5.85 9.16 -10.80
C SER A 98 6.68 10.27 -10.14
N GLY A 99 6.59 10.40 -8.82
CA GLY A 99 7.42 11.34 -8.05
C GLY A 99 8.90 10.99 -8.10
N ILE A 100 9.24 9.70 -7.94
CA ILE A 100 10.61 9.20 -8.01
C ILE A 100 11.23 9.43 -9.39
N ALA A 101 10.50 9.06 -10.46
CA ALA A 101 10.93 9.20 -11.85
C ALA A 101 11.16 10.66 -12.24
N LYS A 102 10.42 11.59 -11.65
CA LYS A 102 10.64 13.02 -11.85
C LYS A 102 11.94 13.53 -11.21
N GLY A 103 12.42 12.87 -10.16
CA GLY A 103 13.60 13.28 -9.38
C GLY A 103 14.92 12.64 -9.81
N VAL A 104 14.92 11.68 -10.75
CA VAL A 104 16.14 10.97 -11.19
C VAL A 104 16.25 10.89 -12.70
N LYS A 105 17.47 10.71 -13.20
CA LYS A 105 17.72 10.49 -14.64
C LYS A 105 17.41 9.07 -15.09
N LYS A 106 17.60 8.08 -14.21
CA LYS A 106 17.43 6.66 -14.53
C LYS A 106 16.94 5.87 -13.33
N ILE A 107 15.91 5.06 -13.56
CA ILE A 107 15.42 4.06 -12.61
C ILE A 107 15.75 2.67 -13.14
N VAL A 108 16.18 1.78 -12.26
CA VAL A 108 16.14 0.33 -12.46
C VAL A 108 15.02 -0.22 -11.59
N LEU A 109 13.92 -0.65 -12.22
CA LEU A 109 12.75 -1.19 -11.54
C LEU A 109 12.82 -2.73 -11.56
N MET A 110 12.86 -3.34 -10.38
CA MET A 110 12.84 -4.79 -10.20
C MET A 110 11.53 -5.18 -9.52
N LEU A 111 10.67 -5.89 -10.24
CA LEU A 111 9.44 -6.44 -9.68
C LEU A 111 9.71 -7.85 -9.15
N SER A 112 8.96 -8.28 -8.14
CA SER A 112 8.93 -9.69 -7.73
C SER A 112 7.89 -10.46 -8.56
N TYR A 113 8.16 -11.73 -8.79
CA TYR A 113 7.24 -12.69 -9.39
C TYR A 113 7.25 -13.99 -8.55
N PRO A 114 6.14 -14.74 -8.49
CA PRO A 114 4.91 -14.56 -9.27
C PRO A 114 4.02 -13.42 -8.77
N SER A 115 4.25 -12.95 -7.53
CA SER A 115 3.47 -11.88 -6.89
C SER A 115 4.35 -10.87 -6.14
N ASP A 116 3.76 -9.74 -5.74
CA ASP A 116 4.38 -8.77 -4.85
C ASP A 116 4.37 -9.18 -3.37
N GLU A 117 5.00 -8.35 -2.53
CA GLU A 117 5.12 -8.57 -1.08
C GLU A 117 3.76 -8.68 -0.34
N VAL A 118 2.67 -8.21 -0.96
CA VAL A 118 1.30 -8.28 -0.39
C VAL A 118 0.40 -9.26 -1.13
N GLY A 119 0.96 -10.06 -2.05
CA GLY A 119 0.27 -11.13 -2.76
C GLY A 119 -0.51 -10.71 -4.01
N ASN A 120 -0.23 -9.54 -4.62
CA ASN A 120 -0.78 -9.23 -5.95
C ASN A 120 0.02 -9.98 -7.01
N HIS A 121 -0.65 -10.81 -7.82
CA HIS A 121 0.00 -11.62 -8.83
C HIS A 121 0.31 -10.85 -10.12
N LEU A 122 1.54 -10.97 -10.63
CA LEU A 122 1.89 -10.69 -12.02
C LEU A 122 1.50 -11.84 -12.94
N ILE A 123 1.73 -13.06 -12.46
CA ILE A 123 1.49 -14.32 -13.18
C ILE A 123 0.92 -15.38 -12.24
N ASP A 124 0.34 -16.40 -12.84
CA ASP A 124 -0.06 -17.61 -12.12
C ASP A 124 1.20 -18.35 -11.61
N GLU A 125 1.10 -18.94 -10.42
CA GLU A 125 2.18 -19.72 -9.85
C GLU A 125 2.42 -21.02 -10.63
N GLU A 126 1.36 -21.61 -11.22
CA GLU A 126 1.47 -22.82 -12.04
C GLU A 126 2.38 -22.61 -13.26
N LEU A 127 2.39 -21.40 -13.83
CA LEU A 127 3.25 -21.05 -14.96
C LEU A 127 4.74 -21.11 -14.59
N LEU A 128 5.11 -20.95 -13.32
CA LEU A 128 6.50 -21.10 -12.90
C LEU A 128 6.97 -22.53 -13.07
N ASP A 129 6.15 -23.50 -12.62
CA ASP A 129 6.44 -24.92 -12.73
C ASP A 129 6.45 -25.37 -14.19
N GLU A 130 5.46 -24.95 -14.99
CA GLU A 130 5.38 -25.27 -16.42
C GLU A 130 6.59 -24.76 -17.22
N ARG A 131 7.13 -23.60 -16.83
CA ARG A 131 8.28 -22.97 -17.49
C ARG A 131 9.62 -23.31 -16.85
N GLY A 132 9.61 -24.05 -15.73
CA GLY A 132 10.81 -24.42 -14.98
C GLY A 132 11.56 -23.23 -14.39
N VAL A 133 10.85 -22.18 -13.99
CA VAL A 133 11.42 -20.94 -13.43
C VAL A 133 11.37 -21.00 -11.90
N ASN A 134 12.51 -20.77 -11.25
CA ASN A 134 12.61 -20.69 -9.79
C ASN A 134 12.58 -19.22 -9.33
N PRO A 135 11.50 -18.76 -8.67
CA PRO A 135 11.35 -17.36 -8.25
C PRO A 135 12.34 -16.93 -7.15
N TRP A 136 13.07 -17.87 -6.53
CA TRP A 136 14.04 -17.58 -5.48
C TRP A 136 15.48 -17.43 -5.97
N THR A 137 15.78 -17.92 -7.17
CA THR A 137 17.14 -17.93 -7.72
C THR A 137 17.25 -17.25 -9.06
N ASP A 138 16.18 -17.30 -9.86
CA ASP A 138 16.21 -16.80 -11.22
C ASP A 138 15.91 -15.30 -11.20
N VAL A 139 16.58 -14.57 -12.08
CA VAL A 139 16.35 -13.14 -12.30
C VAL A 139 16.10 -12.97 -13.79
N LEU A 140 14.91 -12.51 -14.13
CA LEU A 140 14.49 -12.35 -15.52
C LEU A 140 14.58 -10.88 -15.93
N THR A 141 15.13 -10.65 -17.11
CA THR A 141 14.91 -9.39 -17.83
C THR A 141 13.45 -9.30 -18.30
N GLU A 142 13.01 -8.10 -18.67
CA GLU A 142 11.67 -7.90 -19.24
C GLU A 142 11.45 -8.84 -20.44
N ASN A 143 12.41 -8.93 -21.36
CA ASN A 143 12.28 -9.77 -22.56
C ASN A 143 12.13 -11.26 -22.20
N GLU A 144 12.96 -11.79 -21.29
CA GLU A 144 12.86 -13.18 -20.85
C GLU A 144 11.52 -13.46 -20.18
N TYR A 145 11.05 -12.54 -19.33
CA TYR A 145 9.73 -12.62 -18.73
C TYR A 145 8.62 -12.65 -19.80
N ARG A 146 8.70 -11.79 -20.82
CA ARG A 146 7.73 -11.74 -21.93
C ARG A 146 7.79 -12.98 -22.81
N ASP A 147 8.96 -13.57 -23.03
CA ASP A 147 9.10 -14.78 -23.83
C ASP A 147 8.57 -16.02 -23.09
N LEU A 148 8.75 -16.08 -21.77
CA LEU A 148 8.28 -17.19 -20.93
C LEU A 148 6.77 -17.11 -20.66
N PHE A 149 6.26 -15.93 -20.32
CA PHE A 149 4.90 -15.75 -19.82
C PHE A 149 4.02 -14.90 -20.75
N GLY A 150 4.59 -14.01 -21.56
CA GLY A 150 3.80 -13.13 -22.44
C GLY A 150 3.23 -11.90 -21.73
N TYR A 151 1.99 -11.55 -22.09
CA TYR A 151 1.33 -10.31 -21.65
C TYR A 151 0.15 -10.63 -20.73
N HIS A 152 0.46 -10.86 -19.45
CA HIS A 152 -0.55 -11.14 -18.43
C HIS A 152 -1.13 -9.86 -17.84
N LYS A 153 -2.44 -9.85 -17.70
CA LYS A 153 -3.19 -8.82 -16.99
C LYS A 153 -3.62 -9.35 -15.64
N HIS A 154 -3.48 -8.53 -14.62
CA HIS A 154 -3.94 -8.86 -13.28
C HIS A 154 -5.46 -9.08 -13.27
N THR A 155 -5.90 -10.22 -12.72
CA THR A 155 -7.27 -10.76 -12.81
C THR A 155 -8.35 -9.76 -12.44
N PHE A 156 -8.13 -8.96 -11.39
CA PHE A 156 -9.14 -8.02 -10.88
C PHE A 156 -9.09 -6.64 -11.53
N THR A 157 -7.91 -6.20 -12.00
CA THR A 157 -7.71 -4.81 -12.43
C THR A 157 -7.63 -4.69 -13.95
N GLY A 158 -7.37 -5.79 -14.65
CA GLY A 158 -7.18 -5.83 -16.10
C GLY A 158 -5.89 -5.16 -16.57
N VAL A 159 -4.94 -4.93 -15.68
CA VAL A 159 -3.69 -4.18 -15.94
C VAL A 159 -2.55 -5.15 -16.12
N ASP A 160 -1.78 -4.97 -17.19
CA ASP A 160 -0.43 -5.51 -17.29
C ASP A 160 0.50 -4.56 -16.55
N TYR A 161 0.92 -4.93 -15.34
CA TYR A 161 1.72 -4.04 -14.49
C TYR A 161 3.15 -3.86 -14.97
N VAL A 162 3.70 -4.84 -15.71
CA VAL A 162 5.04 -4.72 -16.29
C VAL A 162 5.03 -3.67 -17.39
N ASP A 163 3.99 -3.65 -18.23
CA ASP A 163 3.81 -2.61 -19.26
C ASP A 163 3.42 -1.26 -18.65
N TYR A 164 2.55 -1.26 -17.66
CA TYR A 164 2.03 -0.02 -17.05
C TYR A 164 3.10 0.83 -16.33
N TYR A 165 4.16 0.22 -15.80
CA TYR A 165 5.23 0.97 -15.12
C TYR A 165 6.37 1.44 -16.04
N LYS A 166 6.32 1.06 -17.31
CA LYS A 166 7.29 1.47 -18.33
C LYS A 166 7.05 2.91 -18.78
#